data_AF-A0A8T4PA55-F1
#
_entry.id   AF-A0A8T4PA55-F1
#
_cell.length_a   1.000
_cell.length_b   1.000
_cell.length_c   1.000
_cell.angle_alpha   90.00
_cell.angle_beta   90.00
_cell.angle_gamma   90.00
#
_symmetry.space_group_name_H-M   'P 1'
#
loop_
_entity.id
_entity.type
_entity.pdbx_description
1 polymer ?
#
loop_
_entity_poly.entity_id
_entity_poly.type
_entity_poly.pdbx_seq_one_letter_code
_entity_poly.pdbx_strand_id
1 'polypeptide(L)'
;IISVSISIGVIIYFGEEYDFRQVDANTLNEKILSCLEKNEINFEENENFFETCSLNEKVLNESYFIFIKKNNDRIFELGPGDTTRCALADKNIKFPRCTNSTIIKDEDKFFIQVGASQQRREKVG
;
A
#
# COMPACT_ATOMS: atom_id res chain seq x y z
N ILE A 1 23.37 -28.42 27.23
CA ILE A 1 23.82 -27.96 25.89
C ILE A 1 22.69 -27.97 24.85
N ILE A 2 21.53 -28.61 25.12
CA ILE A 2 20.37 -28.60 24.19
C ILE A 2 19.56 -27.29 24.26
N SER A 3 19.64 -26.53 25.36
CA SER A 3 18.87 -25.30 25.57
C SER A 3 19.38 -24.09 24.77
N VAL A 4 20.68 -24.03 24.44
CA VAL A 4 21.28 -22.89 23.72
C VAL A 4 20.93 -22.93 22.24
N SER A 5 20.78 -24.13 21.66
CA SER A 5 20.50 -24.32 20.23
C SER A 5 19.08 -23.90 19.83
N ILE A 6 18.11 -24.09 20.72
CA ILE A 6 16.71 -23.71 20.47
C ILE A 6 16.55 -22.18 20.49
N SER A 7 17.26 -21.49 21.39
CA SER A 7 17.20 -20.03 21.50
C SER A 7 17.74 -19.31 20.26
N ILE A 8 18.80 -19.84 19.64
CA ILE A 8 19.38 -19.26 18.42
C ILE A 8 18.44 -19.45 17.22
N GLY A 9 17.77 -20.61 17.12
CA GLY A 9 16.81 -20.88 16.05
C GLY A 9 15.60 -19.95 16.06
N VAL A 10 15.05 -19.64 17.24
CA VAL A 10 13.90 -18.71 17.37
C VAL A 10 14.29 -17.28 17.01
N ILE A 11 15.50 -16.82 17.36
CA ILE A 11 15.97 -15.47 17.02
C ILE A 11 16.17 -15.30 15.51
N ILE A 12 16.64 -16.33 14.80
CA ILE A 12 16.81 -16.26 13.34
C ILE A 12 15.46 -16.32 12.61
N TYR A 13 14.49 -17.11 13.11
CA TYR A 13 13.20 -17.29 12.45
C TYR A 13 12.18 -16.17 12.74
N PHE A 14 12.26 -15.54 13.92
CA PHE A 14 11.44 -14.36 14.27
C PHE A 14 12.22 -13.04 14.13
N GLY A 15 13.49 -13.10 13.73
CA GLY A 15 14.36 -11.94 13.46
C GLY A 15 14.41 -11.53 12.00
N GLU A 16 13.81 -12.30 11.08
CA GLU A 16 13.35 -11.70 9.83
C GLU A 16 12.27 -10.69 10.22
N GLU A 17 12.60 -9.40 10.14
CA GLU A 17 11.65 -8.31 10.28
C GLU A 17 10.53 -8.57 9.27
N TYR A 18 9.44 -9.18 9.73
CA TYR A 18 8.23 -9.33 8.93
C TYR A 18 7.85 -7.92 8.49
N ASP A 19 8.05 -7.62 7.22
CA ASP A 19 7.88 -6.27 6.71
C ASP A 19 6.38 -6.00 6.60
N PHE A 20 5.77 -5.63 7.72
CA PHE A 20 4.35 -5.31 7.84
C PHE A 20 3.93 -4.27 6.79
N ARG A 21 4.85 -3.41 6.33
CA ARG A 21 4.56 -2.42 5.27
C ARG A 21 4.19 -3.11 3.96
N GLN A 22 4.88 -4.18 3.59
CA GLN A 22 4.56 -4.91 2.36
C GLN A 22 3.19 -5.59 2.47
N VAL A 23 2.89 -6.16 3.63
CA VAL A 23 1.63 -6.86 3.88
C VAL A 23 0.45 -5.88 3.95
N ASP A 24 0.64 -4.72 4.58
CA ASP A 24 -0.34 -3.64 4.61
C ASP A 24 -0.58 -3.09 3.20
N ALA A 25 0.48 -2.85 2.43
CA ALA A 25 0.37 -2.40 1.04
C ALA A 25 -0.33 -3.43 0.15
N ASN A 26 -0.03 -4.72 0.31
CA ASN A 26 -0.72 -5.83 -0.38
C ASN A 26 -2.21 -5.86 -0.02
N THR A 27 -2.53 -5.84 1.27
CA THR A 27 -3.90 -5.90 1.76
C THR A 27 -4.73 -4.73 1.25
N LEU A 28 -4.18 -3.52 1.30
CA LEU A 28 -4.85 -2.33 0.78
C LEU A 28 -5.01 -2.39 -0.75
N ASN A 29 -4.00 -2.86 -1.46
CA ASN A 29 -4.08 -3.03 -2.91
C ASN A 29 -5.17 -4.02 -3.30
N GLU A 30 -5.23 -5.21 -2.68
CA GLU A 30 -6.28 -6.20 -2.92
C GLU A 30 -7.68 -5.65 -2.63
N LYS A 31 -7.83 -4.84 -1.58
CA LYS A 31 -9.10 -4.18 -1.26
C LYS A 31 -9.51 -3.17 -2.34
N ILE A 32 -8.58 -2.36 -2.83
CA ILE A 32 -8.83 -1.42 -3.94
C ILE A 32 -9.20 -2.19 -5.22
N LEU A 33 -8.46 -3.24 -5.54
CA LEU A 33 -8.69 -4.11 -6.69
C LEU A 33 -10.11 -4.70 -6.65
N SER A 34 -10.47 -5.32 -5.53
CA SER A 34 -11.80 -5.90 -5.30
C SER A 34 -12.92 -4.84 -5.37
N CYS A 35 -12.64 -3.61 -4.93
CA CYS A 35 -13.60 -2.52 -5.00
C CYS A 35 -13.84 -2.08 -6.45
N LEU A 36 -12.78 -1.94 -7.24
CA LEU A 36 -12.84 -1.56 -8.64
C LEU A 36 -13.50 -2.64 -9.50
N GLU A 37 -13.29 -3.92 -9.18
CA GLU A 37 -14.01 -5.02 -9.83
C GLU A 37 -15.52 -4.89 -9.64
N LYS A 38 -15.95 -4.63 -8.41
CA LYS A 38 -17.37 -4.70 -8.02
C LYS A 38 -18.17 -3.43 -8.30
N ASN A 39 -17.51 -2.27 -8.35
CA ASN A 39 -18.19 -0.98 -8.40
C ASN A 39 -17.70 -0.14 -9.58
N GLU A 40 -18.58 0.70 -10.11
CA GLU A 40 -18.20 1.81 -11.00
C GLU A 40 -17.85 3.01 -10.12
N ILE A 41 -16.59 3.45 -10.18
CA ILE A 41 -16.11 4.56 -9.36
C ILE A 41 -15.92 5.78 -10.26
N ASN A 42 -16.54 6.89 -9.88
CA ASN A 42 -16.20 8.18 -10.46
C ASN A 42 -14.99 8.76 -9.74
N PHE A 43 -13.85 8.83 -10.44
CA PHE A 43 -12.61 9.39 -9.90
C PHE A 43 -12.53 10.91 -9.98
N GLU A 44 -13.49 11.59 -10.61
CA GLU A 44 -13.58 13.06 -10.59
C GLU A 44 -13.94 13.59 -9.19
N GLU A 45 -14.60 12.76 -8.38
CA GLU A 45 -14.99 13.06 -7.01
C GLU A 45 -14.28 12.09 -6.06
N ASN A 46 -13.13 12.51 -5.50
CA ASN A 46 -12.33 11.66 -4.59
C ASN A 46 -13.14 11.08 -3.42
N GLU A 47 -14.15 11.82 -2.91
CA GLU A 47 -15.04 11.36 -1.84
C GLU A 47 -15.80 10.07 -2.21
N ASN A 48 -16.20 9.94 -3.48
CA ASN A 48 -16.92 8.77 -3.99
C ASN A 48 -16.04 7.51 -3.93
N PHE A 49 -14.75 7.61 -4.25
CA PHE A 49 -13.83 6.48 -4.15
C PHE A 49 -13.72 5.95 -2.71
N PHE A 50 -13.58 6.85 -1.73
CA PHE A 50 -13.44 6.45 -0.33
C PHE A 50 -14.73 5.86 0.24
N GLU A 51 -15.87 6.47 -0.06
CA GLU A 51 -17.17 6.00 0.40
C GLU A 51 -17.50 4.63 -0.22
N THR A 52 -17.40 4.52 -1.55
CA THR A 52 -17.71 3.30 -2.30
C THR A 52 -16.80 2.14 -1.89
N CYS A 53 -15.51 2.40 -1.65
CA CYS A 53 -14.57 1.36 -1.22
C CYS A 53 -14.51 1.17 0.30
N SER A 54 -15.32 1.91 1.07
CA SER A 54 -15.30 1.90 2.54
C SER A 54 -13.87 2.04 3.08
N LEU A 55 -13.19 3.07 2.58
CA LEU A 55 -11.82 3.43 2.90
C LEU A 55 -11.81 4.71 3.74
N ASN A 56 -10.91 4.78 4.73
CA ASN A 56 -10.78 5.96 5.57
C ASN A 56 -9.70 6.89 5.00
N GLU A 57 -10.13 7.97 4.36
CA GLU A 57 -9.23 8.96 3.73
C GLU A 57 -8.17 9.48 4.70
N LYS A 58 -8.52 9.81 5.94
CA LYS A 58 -7.57 10.38 6.92
C LYS A 58 -6.42 9.42 7.21
N VAL A 59 -6.75 8.14 7.45
CA VAL A 59 -5.73 7.11 7.73
C VAL A 59 -4.84 6.89 6.50
N LEU A 60 -5.46 6.85 5.31
CA LEU A 60 -4.74 6.60 4.07
C LEU A 60 -3.83 7.76 3.68
N ASN A 61 -4.29 9.00 3.83
CA ASN A 61 -3.50 10.18 3.47
C ASN A 61 -2.27 10.36 4.39
N GLU A 62 -2.33 9.90 5.64
CA GLU A 62 -1.21 10.01 6.58
C GLU A 62 -0.17 8.90 6.40
N SER A 63 -0.62 7.66 6.17
CA SER A 63 0.22 6.45 6.30
C SER A 63 0.44 5.70 5.00
N TYR A 64 -0.29 6.04 3.94
CA TYR A 64 -0.26 5.31 2.68
C TYR A 64 -0.03 6.24 1.50
N PHE A 65 0.47 5.65 0.42
CA PHE A 65 0.50 6.25 -0.89
C PHE A 65 -0.36 5.39 -1.80
N ILE A 66 -1.28 6.00 -2.53
CA ILE A 66 -2.12 5.30 -3.50
C ILE A 66 -2.03 6.06 -4.81
N PHE A 67 -1.81 5.32 -5.89
CA PHE A 67 -1.68 5.86 -7.22
C PHE A 67 -2.42 4.98 -8.22
N ILE A 68 -3.32 5.57 -9.00
CA ILE A 68 -4.12 4.86 -9.98
C ILE A 68 -4.01 5.54 -11.35
N LYS A 69 -3.69 4.74 -12.37
CA LYS A 69 -3.77 5.14 -13.79
C LYS A 69 -4.86 4.37 -14.50
N LYS A 70 -5.55 5.03 -15.42
CA LYS A 70 -6.48 4.44 -16.39
C LYS A 70 -5.90 4.66 -17.78
N ASN A 71 -5.62 3.59 -18.53
CA ASN A 71 -5.05 3.67 -19.90
C ASN A 71 -3.80 4.55 -20.02
N ASN A 72 -2.94 4.55 -18.99
CA ASN A 72 -1.77 5.41 -18.77
C ASN A 72 -2.05 6.84 -18.28
N ASP A 73 -3.29 7.31 -18.31
CA ASP A 73 -3.67 8.60 -17.75
C ASP A 73 -3.80 8.49 -16.23
N ARG A 74 -3.26 9.48 -15.54
CA ARG A 74 -3.34 9.55 -14.08
C ARG A 74 -4.74 10.01 -13.68
N ILE A 75 -5.45 9.18 -12.92
CA ILE A 75 -6.83 9.48 -12.48
C ILE A 75 -6.95 9.67 -10.98
N PHE A 76 -6.02 9.14 -10.19
CA PHE A 76 -6.08 9.27 -8.73
C PHE A 76 -4.68 9.25 -8.10
N GLU A 77 -4.49 10.10 -7.10
CA GLU A 77 -3.31 10.14 -6.25
C GLU A 77 -3.72 10.52 -4.83
N LEU A 78 -3.19 9.80 -3.84
CA LEU A 78 -3.35 10.11 -2.44
C LEU A 78 -2.05 9.90 -1.67
N GLY A 79 -1.84 10.76 -0.68
CA GLY A 79 -0.78 10.64 0.30
C GLY A 79 0.49 11.42 -0.07
N PRO A 80 1.40 11.62 0.90
CA PRO A 80 2.64 12.35 0.70
C PRO A 80 3.65 11.47 -0.06
N GLY A 81 3.51 11.36 -1.38
CA GLY A 81 4.41 10.58 -2.22
C GLY A 81 4.32 10.92 -3.70
N ASP A 82 5.33 10.50 -4.46
CA ASP A 82 5.33 10.50 -5.93
C ASP A 82 5.67 9.07 -6.38
N THR A 83 5.25 8.69 -7.58
CA THR A 83 5.59 7.44 -8.28
C THR A 83 7.09 7.11 -8.26
N THR A 84 7.94 8.13 -8.20
CA THR A 84 9.41 7.99 -8.07
C THR A 84 9.87 7.35 -6.74
N ARG A 85 9.01 7.34 -5.72
CA ARG A 85 9.30 6.75 -4.40
C ARG A 85 9.26 5.22 -4.41
N CYS A 86 8.42 4.61 -5.24
CA CYS A 86 8.38 3.15 -5.40
C CYS A 86 9.50 2.63 -6.34
N ALA A 87 10.08 3.50 -7.18
CA ALA A 87 11.13 3.13 -8.13
C ALA A 87 12.51 2.88 -7.47
N LEU A 88 12.70 3.35 -6.24
CA LEU A 88 13.95 3.24 -5.48
C LEU A 88 13.73 2.39 -4.22
N ALA A 89 13.36 1.12 -4.41
CA ALA A 89 13.08 0.17 -3.32
C ALA A 89 14.21 0.10 -2.28
N ASP A 90 15.48 0.28 -2.69
CA ASP A 90 16.64 0.22 -1.79
C ASP A 90 17.05 1.55 -1.13
N LYS A 91 16.45 2.70 -1.51
CA LYS A 91 16.82 4.03 -0.97
C LYS A 91 15.67 4.77 -0.28
N ASN A 92 14.46 4.22 -0.29
CA ASN A 92 13.29 4.92 0.22
C ASN A 92 12.96 4.53 1.66
N ILE A 93 13.41 5.36 2.61
CA ILE A 93 13.20 5.16 4.05
C ILE A 93 11.72 5.33 4.46
N LYS A 94 10.95 6.13 3.71
CA LYS A 94 9.53 6.42 4.02
C LYS A 94 8.58 5.32 3.56
N PHE A 95 8.73 4.80 2.33
CA PHE A 95 7.86 3.76 1.76
C PHE A 95 8.71 2.68 1.06
N PRO A 96 9.49 1.87 1.81
CA PRO A 96 10.47 0.93 1.24
C PRO A 96 9.81 -0.20 0.45
N ARG A 97 8.51 -0.43 0.63
CA ARG A 97 7.74 -1.49 -0.03
C ARG A 97 6.48 -0.90 -0.66
N CYS A 98 6.42 -0.97 -1.98
CA CYS A 98 5.20 -0.75 -2.73
C CYS A 98 4.74 -2.06 -3.36
N THR A 99 3.44 -2.16 -3.57
CA THR A 99 2.84 -3.23 -4.36
C THR A 99 2.13 -2.64 -5.56
N ASN A 100 2.19 -3.36 -6.67
CA ASN A 100 1.60 -2.95 -7.93
C ASN A 100 0.62 -4.03 -8.38
N SER A 101 -0.50 -3.60 -8.93
CA SER A 101 -1.46 -4.49 -9.57
C SER A 101 -2.03 -3.84 -10.82
N THR A 102 -2.61 -4.68 -11.67
CA THR A 102 -3.24 -4.23 -12.91
C THR A 102 -4.49 -5.04 -13.13
N ILE A 103 -5.56 -4.35 -13.48
CA ILE A 103 -6.84 -4.95 -13.82
C ILE A 103 -7.33 -4.37 -15.14
N ILE A 104 -8.03 -5.20 -15.92
CA ILE A 104 -8.73 -4.77 -17.13
C ILE A 104 -10.23 -4.86 -16.81
N LYS A 105 -10.94 -3.75 -16.96
CA LYS A 105 -12.38 -3.66 -16.74
C LYS A 105 -12.98 -2.78 -17.84
N ASP A 106 -14.01 -3.28 -18.51
CA ASP A 106 -14.75 -2.52 -19.54
C ASP A 106 -13.83 -1.89 -20.61
N GLU A 107 -12.88 -2.68 -21.13
CA GLU A 107 -11.82 -2.28 -22.09
C GLU A 107 -10.75 -1.32 -21.54
N ASP A 108 -10.95 -0.79 -20.33
CA ASP A 108 -10.00 0.08 -19.65
C ASP A 108 -8.99 -0.72 -18.82
N LYS A 109 -7.72 -0.31 -18.92
CA LYS A 109 -6.62 -0.86 -18.12
C LYS A 109 -6.35 0.05 -16.93
N PHE A 110 -6.61 -0.46 -15.73
CA PHE A 110 -6.28 0.21 -14.48
C PHE A 110 -4.97 -0.32 -13.92
N PHE A 111 -4.02 0.57 -13.66
CA PHE A 111 -2.79 0.28 -12.93
C PHE A 111 -2.89 0.90 -11.54
N ILE A 112 -2.68 0.09 -10.51
CA ILE A 112 -2.80 0.50 -9.11
C ILE A 112 -1.45 0.27 -8.43
N GLN A 113 -0.92 1.30 -7.80
CA GLN A 113 0.30 1.24 -7.00
C GLN A 113 -0.02 1.73 -5.59
N VAL A 114 0.37 0.94 -4.60
CA VAL A 114 0.15 1.22 -3.18
C VAL A 114 1.47 1.11 -2.44
N GLY A 115 1.77 2.08 -1.58
CA GLY A 115 2.90 2.03 -0.66
C GLY A 115 2.44 2.28 0.77
N ALA A 116 3.07 1.62 1.75
CA ALA A 116 2.82 1.85 3.17
C ALA A 116 4.03 2.48 3.87
N SER A 117 3.79 3.52 4.66
CA SER A 117 4.80 4.17 5.50
C SER A 117 4.54 3.82 6.95
N GLN A 118 5.55 3.24 7.62
CA GLN A 118 5.57 3.27 9.07
C GLN A 118 6.07 4.64 9.51
N GLN A 119 5.16 5.61 9.61
CA GLN A 119 5.35 6.58 10.66
C GLN A 119 5.00 5.85 11.95
N ARG A 120 6.03 5.43 12.70
CA ARG A 120 5.84 5.15 14.13
C ARG A 120 5.04 6.33 14.67
N ARG A 121 3.89 6.07 15.29
CA ARG A 121 3.32 7.02 16.24
C ARG A 121 4.40 7.26 17.28
N GLU A 122 5.24 8.26 17.09
CA GLU A 122 5.97 8.85 18.19
C GLU A 122 4.86 9.32 19.13
N LYS A 123 4.68 8.57 20.22
CA LYS A 123 3.95 9.07 21.37
C LYS A 123 4.64 10.38 21.71
N VAL A 124 3.96 11.49 21.43
CA VAL A 124 4.32 12.80 21.98
C VAL A 124 4.37 12.58 23.49
N GLY A 125 5.58 12.61 24.02
CA GLY A 125 5.86 12.53 25.46
C GLY A 125 5.44 13.79 26.18
#